data_AF-U9SHM1-F1
#
_entry.id   AF-U9SHM1-F1
#
_cell.length_a   1.000
_cell.length_b   1.000
_cell.length_c   1.000
_cell.angle_alpha   90.00
_cell.angle_beta   90.00
_cell.angle_gamma   90.00
#
_symmetry.space_group_name_H-M   'P 1'
#
loop_
_entity.id
_entity.type
_entity.pdbx_description
1 polymer ?
#
loop_
_entity_poly.entity_id
_entity_poly.type
_entity_poly.pdbx_seq_one_letter_code
_entity_poly.pdbx_strand_id
1 'polypeptide(L)'
;MSTFDPAYSQLLDTNQELCSELQDEISNNKSNEKKFCSLVKELEQCYQTISLQDNTIITHEKEVKKLKSEISDLRKQFRILQQDKKFKDEVERLKARIRILIDKKISINALDMATADLIGNINRGLDQIENHIRGAGTLLPNPINILDGIRGSLNTIRVTLQNATTERDQYQNILNETNEREQVLIQQLRDMRNENLRFQQLLDESRAQAERTVRERDNAQGERDLAMLAYNNERQESRRWMFSYRDKDRRVQGLLREKFAKQLLYQRDTNRLQQNTRQLQTNAQNQGQILALQNNPLGNMADARRLPVLTMIAPVLAKTKPYIGQEPPDDYLDRLIQSISFAQGHMTVLENANAGDFDDVVKCDIFKAQMGGKYLPVPAQDPYNGNANINSPATLRASSSGW
;
A
#
# COMPACT_ATOMS: atom_id res chain seq x y z
N MET A 1 -26.12 49.90 -6.84
CA MET A 1 -25.25 48.70 -6.79
C MET A 1 -24.69 48.50 -8.18
N SER A 2 -23.40 48.80 -8.35
CA SER A 2 -22.76 48.86 -9.68
C SER A 2 -22.72 47.47 -10.30
N THR A 3 -23.43 47.29 -11.42
CA THR A 3 -23.40 46.07 -12.23
C THR A 3 -22.07 46.04 -12.97
N PHE A 4 -21.09 45.32 -12.43
CA PHE A 4 -19.85 45.04 -13.14
C PHE A 4 -20.15 44.24 -14.42
N ASP A 5 -19.40 44.55 -15.47
CA ASP A 5 -19.43 43.86 -16.77
C ASP A 5 -19.20 42.34 -16.58
N PRO A 6 -20.06 41.46 -17.14
CA PRO A 6 -19.88 40.02 -17.10
C PRO A 6 -18.49 39.54 -17.55
N ALA A 7 -17.89 40.22 -18.53
CA ALA A 7 -16.54 39.90 -19.00
C ALA A 7 -15.47 40.19 -17.94
N TYR A 8 -15.67 41.24 -17.14
CA TYR A 8 -14.77 41.59 -16.04
C TYR A 8 -14.86 40.60 -14.89
N SER A 9 -16.05 40.09 -14.59
CA SER A 9 -16.26 39.08 -13.54
C SER A 9 -15.62 37.74 -13.92
N GLN A 10 -15.80 37.27 -15.17
CA GLN A 10 -15.10 36.09 -15.66
C GLN A 10 -13.59 36.25 -15.61
N LEU A 11 -13.06 37.41 -16.03
CA LEU A 11 -11.62 37.66 -15.98
C LEU A 11 -11.08 37.58 -14.55
N LEU A 12 -11.82 38.08 -13.56
CA LEU A 12 -11.44 38.04 -12.15
C LEU A 12 -11.42 36.60 -11.61
N ASP A 13 -12.43 35.80 -11.94
CA ASP A 13 -12.53 34.39 -11.54
C ASP A 13 -11.37 33.57 -12.12
N THR A 14 -11.06 33.72 -13.42
CA THR A 14 -9.93 33.04 -14.05
C THR A 14 -8.59 33.46 -13.44
N ASN A 15 -8.44 34.73 -13.06
CA ASN A 15 -7.23 35.23 -12.41
C ASN A 15 -7.05 34.63 -11.01
N GLN A 16 -8.14 34.46 -10.25
CA GLN A 16 -8.12 33.78 -8.95
C GLN A 16 -7.76 32.29 -9.07
N GLU A 17 -8.29 31.62 -10.09
CA GLU A 17 -7.97 30.21 -10.36
C GLU A 17 -6.50 30.04 -10.74
N LEU A 18 -5.98 30.88 -11.64
CA LEU A 18 -4.56 30.91 -12.00
C LEU A 18 -3.65 31.22 -10.80
N CYS A 19 -4.03 32.15 -9.92
CA CYS A 19 -3.28 32.42 -8.70
C CYS A 19 -3.25 31.21 -7.75
N SER A 20 -4.32 30.42 -7.70
CA SER A 20 -4.41 29.22 -6.85
C SER A 20 -3.56 28.09 -7.43
N GLU A 21 -3.66 27.82 -8.73
CA GLU A 21 -2.80 26.84 -9.42
C GLU A 21 -1.32 27.20 -9.29
N LEU A 22 -0.96 28.48 -9.46
CA LEU A 22 0.42 28.93 -9.32
C LEU A 22 0.95 28.69 -7.90
N GLN A 23 0.13 28.86 -6.86
CA GLN A 23 0.53 28.57 -5.48
C GLN A 23 0.72 27.08 -5.21
N ASP A 24 -0.13 26.23 -5.78
CA ASP A 24 0.02 24.78 -5.68
C ASP A 24 1.28 24.30 -6.40
N GLU A 25 1.56 24.84 -7.60
CA GLU A 25 2.77 24.56 -8.38
C GLU A 25 4.04 24.96 -7.59
N ILE A 26 4.04 26.15 -6.97
CA ILE A 26 5.14 26.63 -6.12
C ILE A 26 5.36 25.70 -4.92
N SER A 27 4.28 25.27 -4.26
CA SER A 27 4.34 24.37 -3.11
C SER A 27 4.89 22.99 -3.50
N ASN A 28 4.44 22.46 -4.64
CA ASN A 28 4.95 21.21 -5.20
C ASN A 28 6.43 21.32 -5.58
N ASN A 29 6.85 22.41 -6.24
CA ASN A 29 8.24 22.63 -6.59
C ASN A 29 9.13 22.70 -5.34
N LYS A 30 8.71 23.41 -4.30
CA LYS A 30 9.45 23.50 -3.04
C LYS A 30 9.58 22.15 -2.32
N SER A 31 8.57 21.29 -2.43
CA SER A 31 8.62 19.91 -1.93
C SER A 31 9.58 19.04 -2.74
N ASN A 32 9.55 19.16 -4.07
CA ASN A 32 10.43 18.43 -4.97
C ASN A 32 11.90 18.85 -4.82
N GLU A 33 12.16 20.14 -4.64
CA GLU A 33 13.50 20.67 -4.36
C GLU A 33 14.09 20.04 -3.09
N LYS A 34 13.30 19.90 -2.02
CA LYS A 34 13.74 19.21 -0.79
C LYS A 34 14.10 17.74 -1.04
N LYS A 35 13.30 17.02 -1.85
CA LYS A 35 13.59 15.63 -2.22
C LYS A 35 14.86 15.52 -3.06
N PHE A 36 15.05 16.43 -4.01
CA PHE A 36 16.28 16.50 -4.78
C PHE A 36 17.50 16.74 -3.89
N CYS A 37 17.40 17.69 -2.96
CA CYS A 37 18.46 17.96 -1.99
C CYS A 37 18.76 16.76 -1.08
N SER A 38 17.78 15.94 -0.68
CA SER A 38 18.05 14.73 0.10
C SER A 38 18.75 13.65 -0.74
N LEU A 39 18.27 13.42 -1.96
CA LEU A 39 18.86 12.44 -2.88
C LEU A 39 20.31 12.79 -3.26
N VAL A 40 20.60 14.08 -3.45
CA VAL A 40 21.97 14.55 -3.72
C VAL A 40 22.89 14.22 -2.54
N LYS A 41 22.43 14.44 -1.29
CA LYS A 41 23.21 14.09 -0.09
C LYS A 41 23.45 12.59 0.03
N GLU A 42 22.44 11.76 -0.25
CA GLU A 42 22.58 10.30 -0.26
C GLU A 42 23.58 9.83 -1.32
N LEU A 43 23.54 10.42 -2.52
CA LEU A 43 24.50 10.14 -3.59
C LEU A 43 25.93 10.51 -3.21
N GLU A 44 26.14 11.67 -2.59
CA GLU A 44 27.45 12.09 -2.10
C GLU A 44 28.02 11.14 -1.05
N GLN A 45 27.20 10.70 -0.09
CA GLN A 45 27.60 9.71 0.91
C GLN A 45 27.97 8.36 0.27
N CYS A 46 27.20 7.95 -0.74
CA CYS A 46 27.48 6.72 -1.48
C CYS A 46 28.83 6.83 -2.21
N TYR A 47 29.10 7.95 -2.87
CA TYR A 47 30.38 8.22 -3.54
C TYR A 47 31.57 8.20 -2.58
N GLN A 48 31.44 8.82 -1.40
CA GLN A 48 32.48 8.80 -0.38
C GLN A 48 32.77 7.38 0.11
N THR A 49 31.72 6.57 0.31
CA THR A 49 31.85 5.18 0.75
C THR A 49 32.54 4.32 -0.31
N ILE A 50 32.16 4.46 -1.59
CA ILE A 50 32.80 3.76 -2.71
C ILE A 50 34.28 4.13 -2.80
N SER A 51 34.61 5.42 -2.70
CA SER A 51 35.99 5.88 -2.74
C SER A 51 36.84 5.32 -1.60
N LEU A 52 36.29 5.21 -0.39
CA LEU A 52 36.97 4.57 0.74
C LEU A 52 37.23 3.08 0.48
N GLN A 53 36.24 2.38 -0.08
CA GLN A 53 36.36 0.97 -0.42
C GLN A 53 37.41 0.73 -1.52
N ASP A 54 37.48 1.57 -2.56
CA ASP A 54 38.48 1.47 -3.61
C ASP A 54 39.91 1.60 -3.07
N ASN A 55 40.15 2.56 -2.18
CA ASN A 55 41.46 2.71 -1.51
C ASN A 55 41.83 1.47 -0.70
N THR A 56 40.83 0.85 -0.07
CA THR A 56 41.01 -0.39 0.70
C THR A 56 41.33 -1.57 -0.23
N ILE A 57 40.67 -1.67 -1.40
CA ILE A 57 40.94 -2.69 -2.41
C ILE A 57 42.37 -2.56 -2.96
N ILE A 58 42.79 -1.34 -3.30
CA ILE A 58 44.15 -1.07 -3.79
C ILE A 58 45.21 -1.51 -2.77
N THR A 59 44.94 -1.31 -1.48
CA THR A 59 45.84 -1.74 -0.40
C THR A 59 45.94 -3.27 -0.35
N HIS A 60 44.81 -3.98 -0.37
CA HIS A 60 44.78 -5.45 -0.38
C HIS A 60 45.44 -6.03 -1.65
N GLU A 61 45.26 -5.41 -2.82
CA GLU A 61 45.93 -5.87 -4.06
C GLU A 61 47.46 -5.80 -3.96
N LYS A 62 47.99 -4.76 -3.32
CA LYS A 62 49.44 -4.64 -3.07
C LYS A 62 49.93 -5.75 -2.14
N GLU A 63 49.18 -6.05 -1.09
CA GLU A 63 49.50 -7.11 -0.14
C GLU A 63 49.46 -8.50 -0.80
N VAL A 64 48.45 -8.78 -1.63
CA VAL A 64 48.37 -10.01 -2.42
C VAL A 64 49.55 -10.15 -3.36
N LYS A 65 49.99 -9.07 -4.03
CA LYS A 65 51.20 -9.11 -4.87
C LYS A 65 52.45 -9.46 -4.05
N LYS A 66 52.61 -8.88 -2.85
CA LYS A 66 53.73 -9.17 -1.94
C LYS A 66 53.71 -10.64 -1.48
N LEU A 67 52.58 -11.14 -1.02
CA LEU A 67 52.42 -12.54 -0.60
C LEU A 67 52.72 -13.51 -1.75
N LYS A 68 52.30 -13.17 -2.98
CA LYS A 68 52.58 -13.97 -4.16
C LYS A 68 54.08 -14.05 -4.47
N SER A 69 54.85 -12.97 -4.25
CA SER A 69 56.31 -13.01 -4.36
C SER A 69 56.95 -13.87 -3.26
N GLU A 70 56.52 -13.74 -1.99
CA GLU A 70 57.03 -14.57 -0.89
C GLU A 70 56.78 -16.07 -1.13
N ILE A 71 55.58 -16.44 -1.58
CA ILE A 71 55.26 -17.85 -1.92
C ILE A 71 56.15 -18.35 -3.06
N SER A 72 56.46 -17.51 -4.05
CA SER A 72 57.35 -17.87 -5.15
C SER A 72 58.77 -18.17 -4.66
N ASP A 73 59.29 -17.33 -3.76
CA ASP A 73 60.63 -17.51 -3.21
C ASP A 73 60.71 -18.71 -2.26
N LEU A 74 59.71 -18.92 -1.40
CA LEU A 74 59.61 -20.13 -0.57
C LEU A 74 59.56 -21.41 -1.44
N ARG A 75 58.81 -21.40 -2.55
CA ARG A 75 58.79 -22.53 -3.49
C ARG A 75 60.17 -22.81 -4.11
N LYS A 76 60.95 -21.77 -4.42
CA LYS A 76 62.33 -21.93 -4.91
C LYS A 76 63.22 -22.54 -3.82
N GLN A 77 63.15 -22.03 -2.59
CA GLN A 77 63.91 -22.57 -1.46
C GLN A 77 63.56 -24.05 -1.21
N PHE A 78 62.28 -24.40 -1.24
CA PHE A 78 61.83 -25.77 -1.09
C PHE A 78 62.37 -26.70 -2.19
N ARG A 79 62.42 -26.24 -3.45
CA ARG A 79 63.05 -27.02 -4.54
C ARG A 79 64.53 -27.25 -4.33
N ILE A 80 65.25 -26.27 -3.78
CA ILE A 80 66.68 -26.41 -3.45
C ILE A 80 66.87 -27.45 -2.34
N LEU A 81 66.09 -27.38 -1.27
CA LEU A 81 66.10 -28.36 -0.17
C LEU A 81 65.71 -29.77 -0.64
N GLN A 82 64.73 -29.89 -1.53
CA GLN A 82 64.32 -31.18 -2.11
C GLN A 82 65.39 -31.76 -3.06
N GLN A 83 66.17 -30.90 -3.71
CA GLN A 83 67.32 -31.28 -4.53
C GLN A 83 68.61 -31.47 -3.73
N ASP A 84 68.58 -31.37 -2.39
CA ASP A 84 69.76 -31.50 -1.55
C ASP A 84 70.29 -32.95 -1.57
N LYS A 85 71.00 -33.27 -2.66
CA LYS A 85 71.78 -34.50 -2.88
C LYS A 85 72.77 -34.73 -1.75
N LYS A 86 73.08 -33.71 -0.96
CA LYS A 86 73.97 -33.75 0.20
C LYS A 86 73.61 -34.87 1.17
N PHE A 87 72.34 -35.09 1.49
CA PHE A 87 71.94 -36.20 2.37
C PHE A 87 72.17 -37.57 1.72
N LYS A 88 71.89 -37.71 0.42
CA LYS A 88 72.13 -38.96 -0.32
C LYS A 88 73.63 -39.27 -0.41
N ASP A 89 74.43 -38.26 -0.72
CA ASP A 89 75.88 -38.38 -0.85
C ASP A 89 76.55 -38.64 0.51
N GLU A 90 76.05 -38.02 1.60
CA GLU A 90 76.54 -38.28 2.96
C GLU A 90 76.18 -39.69 3.43
N VAL A 91 74.98 -40.19 3.12
CA VAL A 91 74.56 -41.58 3.40
C VAL A 91 75.43 -42.58 2.64
N GLU A 92 75.75 -42.33 1.37
CA GLU A 92 76.64 -43.21 0.60
C GLU A 92 78.09 -43.15 1.10
N ARG A 93 78.59 -41.98 1.53
CA ARG A 93 79.90 -41.87 2.21
C ARG A 93 79.93 -42.64 3.53
N LEU A 94 78.88 -42.55 4.34
CA LEU A 94 78.77 -43.29 5.60
C LEU A 94 78.75 -44.80 5.35
N LYS A 95 78.00 -45.27 4.35
CA LYS A 95 78.02 -46.67 3.91
C LYS A 95 79.41 -47.15 3.50
N ALA A 96 80.16 -46.35 2.73
CA ALA A 96 81.53 -46.67 2.34
C ALA A 96 82.48 -46.76 3.54
N ARG A 97 82.38 -45.82 4.49
CA ARG A 97 83.16 -45.86 5.74
C ARG A 97 82.85 -47.09 6.59
N ILE A 98 81.58 -47.47 6.74
CA ILE A 98 81.16 -48.70 7.46
C ILE A 98 81.77 -49.94 6.81
N ARG A 99 81.80 -50.00 5.48
CA ARG A 99 82.39 -51.13 4.75
C ARG A 99 83.89 -51.28 5.02
N ILE A 100 84.64 -50.17 5.00
CA ILE A 100 86.07 -50.15 5.34
C ILE A 100 86.30 -50.65 6.78
N LEU A 101 85.45 -50.26 7.74
CA LEU A 101 85.54 -50.72 9.12
C LEU A 101 85.31 -52.24 9.25
N ILE A 102 84.36 -52.80 8.48
CA ILE A 102 84.08 -54.24 8.45
C ILE A 102 85.25 -55.01 7.84
N ASP A 103 85.78 -54.58 6.69
CA ASP A 103 86.85 -55.29 5.99
C ASP A 103 88.13 -55.33 6.83
N LYS A 104 88.46 -54.22 7.51
CA LYS A 104 89.65 -54.19 8.38
C LYS A 104 89.45 -54.95 9.70
N LYS A 105 88.21 -55.13 10.20
CA LYS A 105 87.93 -56.05 11.33
C LYS A 105 88.31 -57.49 10.99
N ILE A 106 88.11 -57.92 9.74
CA ILE A 106 88.52 -59.25 9.26
C ILE A 106 90.06 -59.36 9.24
N SER A 107 90.77 -58.28 8.89
CA SER A 107 92.24 -58.22 8.95
C SER A 107 92.80 -58.37 10.36
N ILE A 108 92.12 -57.84 11.39
CA ILE A 108 92.54 -58.02 12.80
C ILE A 108 92.47 -59.50 13.21
N ASN A 109 91.41 -60.23 12.84
CA ASN A 109 91.31 -61.67 13.14
C ASN A 109 92.43 -62.49 12.47
N ALA A 110 92.85 -62.11 11.26
CA ALA A 110 93.98 -62.73 10.57
C ALA A 110 95.33 -62.42 11.27
N LEU A 111 95.46 -61.20 11.81
CA LEU A 111 96.61 -60.77 12.58
C LEU A 111 96.77 -61.55 13.89
N ASP A 112 95.66 -61.84 14.58
CA ASP A 112 95.64 -62.64 15.80
C ASP A 112 96.17 -64.06 15.54
N MET A 113 95.72 -64.70 14.45
CA MET A 113 96.20 -66.03 14.05
C MET A 113 97.70 -66.03 13.72
N ALA A 114 98.16 -65.06 12.92
CA ALA A 114 99.57 -64.96 12.57
C ALA A 114 100.47 -64.69 13.78
N THR A 115 99.99 -63.90 14.75
CA THR A 115 100.72 -63.61 15.98
C THR A 115 100.78 -64.83 16.89
N ALA A 116 99.71 -65.63 16.96
CA ALA A 116 99.69 -66.90 17.70
C ALA A 116 100.72 -67.91 17.16
N ASP A 117 100.86 -68.01 15.83
CA ASP A 117 101.86 -68.87 15.19
C ASP A 117 103.30 -68.43 15.51
N LEU A 118 103.56 -67.11 15.47
CA LEU A 118 104.87 -66.55 15.84
C LEU A 118 105.21 -66.80 17.32
N ILE A 119 104.23 -66.67 18.22
CA ILE A 119 104.38 -67.00 19.64
C ILE A 119 104.67 -68.50 19.83
N GLY A 120 103.98 -69.37 19.08
CA GLY A 120 104.24 -70.81 19.09
C GLY A 120 105.67 -71.16 18.65
N ASN A 121 106.19 -70.49 17.62
CA ASN A 121 107.57 -70.66 17.16
C ASN A 121 108.59 -70.18 18.21
N ILE A 122 108.33 -69.07 18.88
CA ILE A 122 109.18 -68.56 19.97
C ILE A 122 109.21 -69.57 21.13
N ASN A 123 108.04 -70.05 21.58
CA ASN A 123 107.95 -71.01 22.68
C ASN A 123 108.70 -72.31 22.34
N ARG A 124 108.52 -72.85 21.13
CA ARG A 124 109.24 -74.05 20.69
C ARG A 124 110.76 -73.85 20.68
N GLY A 125 111.24 -72.68 20.25
CA GLY A 125 112.67 -72.35 20.27
C GLY A 125 113.21 -72.20 21.70
N LEU A 126 112.45 -71.59 22.60
CA LEU A 126 112.79 -71.46 24.02
C LEU A 126 112.82 -72.83 24.73
N ASP A 127 111.83 -73.69 24.46
CA ASP A 127 111.79 -75.06 25.00
C ASP A 127 113.02 -75.88 24.58
N GLN A 128 113.49 -75.71 23.34
CA GLN A 128 114.71 -76.36 22.85
C GLN A 128 115.96 -75.89 23.61
N ILE A 129 116.06 -74.59 23.89
CA ILE A 129 117.15 -74.00 24.67
C ILE A 129 117.07 -74.46 26.13
N GLU A 130 115.87 -74.45 26.73
CA GLU A 130 115.65 -74.86 28.12
C GLU A 130 116.04 -76.33 28.34
N ASN A 131 115.59 -77.22 27.46
CA ASN A 131 115.91 -78.66 27.53
C ASN A 131 117.42 -78.91 27.40
N HIS A 132 118.13 -78.11 26.60
CA HIS A 132 119.59 -78.19 26.50
C HIS A 132 120.28 -77.76 27.80
N ILE A 133 119.83 -76.67 28.44
CA ILE A 133 120.38 -76.17 29.71
C ILE A 133 120.15 -77.17 30.86
N ARG A 134 118.99 -77.86 30.88
CA ARG A 134 118.67 -78.88 31.91
C ARG A 134 119.42 -80.21 31.75
N GLY A 135 120.22 -80.37 30.69
CA GLY A 135 121.01 -81.59 30.47
C GLY A 135 120.20 -82.81 30.01
N ALA A 136 119.04 -82.61 29.38
CA ALA A 136 118.12 -83.67 28.96
C ALA A 136 118.58 -84.51 27.74
N GLY A 137 119.87 -84.53 27.41
CA GLY A 137 120.48 -85.58 26.58
C GLY A 137 120.59 -85.36 25.06
N THR A 138 120.39 -84.15 24.52
CA THR A 138 120.71 -83.87 23.10
C THR A 138 121.55 -82.59 22.94
N LEU A 139 122.55 -82.65 22.06
CA LEU A 139 123.33 -81.49 21.63
C LEU A 139 122.39 -80.49 20.94
N LEU A 140 122.45 -79.21 21.31
CA LEU A 140 121.59 -78.16 20.74
C LEU A 140 121.85 -78.04 19.23
N PRO A 141 120.89 -78.36 18.36
CA PRO A 141 121.11 -78.32 16.92
C PRO A 141 121.16 -76.85 16.47
N ASN A 142 122.30 -76.44 15.89
CA ASN A 142 122.56 -75.10 15.35
C ASN A 142 121.92 -73.94 16.16
N PRO A 143 122.50 -73.60 17.34
CA PRO A 143 121.95 -72.60 18.26
C PRO A 143 121.71 -71.23 17.64
N ILE A 144 122.53 -70.86 16.66
CA ILE A 144 122.43 -69.58 15.94
C ILE A 144 121.10 -69.50 15.19
N ASN A 145 120.69 -70.57 14.49
CA ASN A 145 119.43 -70.59 13.76
C ASN A 145 118.20 -70.48 14.68
N ILE A 146 118.25 -71.09 15.87
CA ILE A 146 117.15 -71.01 16.85
C ILE A 146 117.03 -69.58 17.38
N LEU A 147 118.15 -68.96 17.76
CA LEU A 147 118.18 -67.58 18.24
C LEU A 147 117.75 -66.58 17.16
N ASP A 148 118.19 -66.76 15.92
CA ASP A 148 117.79 -65.93 14.78
C ASP A 148 116.29 -66.10 14.45
N GLY A 149 115.74 -67.32 14.57
CA GLY A 149 114.32 -67.58 14.41
C GLY A 149 113.45 -66.91 15.48
N ILE A 150 113.86 -66.97 16.75
CA ILE A 150 113.19 -66.28 17.87
C ILE A 150 113.26 -64.76 17.64
N ARG A 151 114.45 -64.25 17.28
CA ARG A 151 114.67 -62.81 17.03
C ARG A 151 113.84 -62.30 15.85
N GLY A 152 113.77 -63.07 14.76
CA GLY A 152 112.93 -62.77 13.61
C GLY A 152 111.45 -62.71 13.98
N SER A 153 110.97 -63.70 14.73
CA SER A 153 109.58 -63.75 15.20
C SER A 153 109.24 -62.57 16.12
N LEU A 154 110.12 -62.23 17.07
CA LEU A 154 109.97 -61.08 17.96
C LEU A 154 109.96 -59.74 17.20
N ASN A 155 110.84 -59.57 16.21
CA ASN A 155 110.85 -58.38 15.37
C ASN A 155 109.56 -58.25 14.56
N THR A 156 109.06 -59.34 13.99
CA THR A 156 107.79 -59.34 13.25
C THR A 156 106.62 -58.98 14.18
N ILE A 157 106.53 -59.57 15.37
CA ILE A 157 105.50 -59.21 16.38
C ILE A 157 105.59 -57.72 16.73
N ARG A 158 106.80 -57.18 16.95
CA ARG A 158 107.01 -55.77 17.30
C ARG A 158 106.51 -54.82 16.21
N VAL A 159 106.87 -55.07 14.95
CA VAL A 159 106.43 -54.24 13.81
C VAL A 159 104.90 -54.31 13.65
N THR A 160 104.34 -55.51 13.78
CA THR A 160 102.89 -55.74 13.74
C THR A 160 102.16 -54.95 14.83
N LEU A 161 102.64 -54.97 16.07
CA LEU A 161 102.03 -54.25 17.19
C LEU A 161 102.07 -52.72 16.98
N GLN A 162 103.17 -52.21 16.42
CA GLN A 162 103.32 -50.78 16.11
C GLN A 162 102.31 -50.34 15.04
N ASN A 163 102.14 -51.14 13.99
CA ASN A 163 101.16 -50.87 12.94
C ASN A 163 99.73 -50.91 13.48
N ALA A 164 99.39 -51.93 14.28
CA ALA A 164 98.07 -52.06 14.90
C ALA A 164 97.74 -50.88 15.84
N THR A 165 98.72 -50.39 16.60
CA THR A 165 98.54 -49.22 17.47
C THR A 165 98.23 -47.96 16.65
N THR A 166 98.96 -47.76 15.55
CA THR A 166 98.75 -46.62 14.64
C THR A 166 97.37 -46.69 13.98
N GLU A 167 96.95 -47.87 13.53
CA GLU A 167 95.62 -48.06 12.97
C GLU A 167 94.51 -47.81 14.00
N ARG A 168 94.67 -48.31 15.24
CA ARG A 168 93.74 -48.07 16.35
C ARG A 168 93.52 -46.57 16.58
N ASP A 169 94.59 -45.79 16.62
CA ASP A 169 94.50 -44.35 16.87
C ASP A 169 93.80 -43.62 15.70
N GLN A 170 94.04 -44.05 14.46
CA GLN A 170 93.29 -43.57 13.29
C GLN A 170 91.79 -43.89 13.39
N TYR A 171 91.41 -45.09 13.84
CA TYR A 171 89.99 -45.43 14.04
C TYR A 171 89.35 -44.59 15.13
N GLN A 172 90.05 -44.37 16.24
CA GLN A 172 89.51 -43.58 17.33
C GLN A 172 89.18 -42.16 16.87
N ASN A 173 90.05 -41.57 16.04
CA ASN A 173 89.79 -40.26 15.44
C ASN A 173 88.58 -40.29 14.50
N ILE A 174 88.48 -41.27 13.60
CA ILE A 174 87.33 -41.40 12.69
C ILE A 174 86.02 -41.60 13.47
N LEU A 175 86.06 -42.38 14.54
CA LEU A 175 84.91 -42.64 15.40
C LEU A 175 84.45 -41.35 16.09
N ASN A 176 85.38 -40.59 16.68
CA ASN A 176 85.08 -39.32 17.33
C ASN A 176 84.47 -38.31 16.35
N GLU A 177 85.08 -38.12 15.17
CA GLU A 177 84.53 -37.26 14.12
C GLU A 177 83.12 -37.69 13.68
N THR A 178 82.87 -39.00 13.60
CA THR A 178 81.57 -39.53 13.19
C THR A 178 80.52 -39.28 14.26
N ASN A 179 80.85 -39.48 15.53
CA ASN A 179 79.97 -39.20 16.67
C ASN A 179 79.61 -37.71 16.75
N GLU A 180 80.57 -36.81 16.54
CA GLU A 180 80.31 -35.36 16.53
C GLU A 180 79.34 -34.98 15.40
N ARG A 181 79.55 -35.52 14.20
CA ARG A 181 78.65 -35.27 13.05
C ARG A 181 77.25 -35.82 13.30
N GLU A 182 77.13 -37.00 13.92
CA GLU A 182 75.85 -37.58 14.29
C GLU A 182 75.07 -36.66 15.24
N GLN A 183 75.72 -36.13 16.26
CA GLN A 183 75.10 -35.19 17.20
C GLN A 183 74.58 -33.93 16.49
N VAL A 184 75.37 -33.36 15.57
CA VAL A 184 74.96 -32.20 14.78
C VAL A 184 73.74 -32.51 13.91
N LEU A 185 73.72 -33.67 13.24
CA LEU A 185 72.59 -34.09 12.40
C LEU A 185 71.33 -34.34 13.23
N ILE A 186 71.46 -34.94 14.41
CA ILE A 186 70.33 -35.14 15.34
C ILE A 186 69.73 -33.79 15.75
N GLN A 187 70.57 -32.80 16.06
CA GLN A 187 70.09 -31.48 16.44
C GLN A 187 69.36 -30.80 15.28
N GLN A 188 69.94 -30.81 14.07
CA GLN A 188 69.31 -30.25 12.87
C GLN A 188 67.95 -30.90 12.58
N LEU A 189 67.83 -32.23 12.74
CA LEU A 189 66.56 -32.94 12.56
C LEU A 189 65.50 -32.50 13.58
N ARG A 190 65.89 -32.25 14.83
CA ARG A 190 64.95 -31.73 15.85
C ARG A 190 64.49 -30.32 15.51
N ASP A 191 65.40 -29.46 15.07
CA ASP A 191 65.07 -28.07 14.74
C ASP A 191 64.11 -28.01 13.55
N MET A 192 64.40 -28.75 12.46
CA MET A 192 63.50 -28.86 11.31
C MET A 192 62.13 -29.43 11.69
N ARG A 193 62.08 -30.41 12.59
CA ARG A 193 60.81 -30.97 13.08
C ARG A 193 60.00 -29.91 13.83
N ASN A 194 60.65 -29.12 14.68
CA ASN A 194 60.01 -28.03 15.42
C ASN A 194 59.48 -26.93 14.48
N GLU A 195 60.23 -26.57 13.44
CA GLU A 195 59.77 -25.62 12.42
C GLU A 195 58.55 -26.16 11.66
N ASN A 196 58.57 -27.43 11.24
CA ASN A 196 57.41 -28.06 10.59
C ASN A 196 56.16 -28.05 11.49
N LEU A 197 56.33 -28.28 12.80
CA LEU A 197 55.23 -28.19 13.77
C LEU A 197 54.65 -26.76 13.82
N ARG A 198 55.50 -25.73 13.79
CA ARG A 198 55.05 -24.32 13.75
C ARG A 198 54.32 -24.00 12.45
N PHE A 199 54.84 -24.45 11.30
CA PHE A 199 54.16 -24.25 10.01
C PHE A 199 52.80 -24.95 9.97
N GLN A 200 52.70 -26.14 10.55
CA GLN A 200 51.42 -26.86 10.64
C GLN A 200 50.39 -26.10 11.48
N GLN A 201 50.80 -25.57 12.64
CA GLN A 201 49.93 -24.73 13.48
C GLN A 201 49.43 -23.48 12.74
N LEU A 202 50.34 -22.77 12.05
CA LEU A 202 49.99 -21.59 11.23
C LEU A 202 48.99 -21.93 10.12
N LEU A 203 49.15 -23.09 9.46
CA LEU A 203 48.22 -23.55 8.43
C LEU A 203 46.83 -23.84 9.01
N ASP A 204 46.77 -24.50 10.17
CA ASP A 204 45.51 -24.84 10.81
C ASP A 204 44.79 -23.58 11.33
N GLU A 205 45.53 -22.61 11.88
CA GLU A 205 44.99 -21.29 12.25
C GLU A 205 44.45 -20.52 11.04
N SER A 206 45.20 -20.50 9.93
CA SER A 206 44.77 -19.85 8.68
C SER A 206 43.50 -20.49 8.12
N ARG A 207 43.39 -21.82 8.15
CA ARG A 207 42.18 -22.56 7.76
C ARG A 207 41.00 -22.19 8.65
N ALA A 208 41.18 -22.19 9.97
CA ALA A 208 40.13 -21.82 10.90
C ALA A 208 39.65 -20.37 10.68
N GLN A 209 40.57 -19.45 10.36
CA GLN A 209 40.22 -18.06 10.04
C GLN A 209 39.45 -17.95 8.71
N ALA A 210 39.83 -18.72 7.69
CA ALA A 210 39.11 -18.78 6.43
C ALA A 210 37.67 -19.30 6.63
N GLU A 211 37.50 -20.34 7.45
CA GLU A 211 36.15 -20.86 7.77
C GLU A 211 35.30 -19.84 8.53
N ARG A 212 35.88 -19.10 9.50
CA ARG A 212 35.15 -18.04 10.23
C ARG A 212 34.67 -16.94 9.29
N THR A 213 35.54 -16.46 8.40
CA THR A 213 35.19 -15.40 7.45
C THR A 213 34.14 -15.84 6.43
N VAL A 214 34.12 -17.12 6.03
CA VAL A 214 33.03 -17.67 5.19
C VAL A 214 31.71 -17.66 5.95
N ARG A 215 31.67 -18.17 7.19
CA ARG A 215 30.43 -18.19 8.01
C ARG A 215 29.89 -16.78 8.27
N GLU A 216 30.76 -15.82 8.55
CA GLU A 216 30.38 -14.41 8.73
C GLU A 216 29.76 -13.82 7.45
N ARG A 217 30.32 -14.14 6.28
CA ARG A 217 29.72 -13.73 5.00
C ARG A 217 28.35 -14.35 4.79
N ASP A 218 28.20 -15.64 5.06
CA ASP A 218 26.93 -16.34 4.89
C ASP A 218 25.86 -15.77 5.82
N ASN A 219 26.21 -15.48 7.07
CA ASN A 219 25.32 -14.83 8.03
C ASN A 219 24.92 -13.42 7.57
N ALA A 220 25.88 -12.59 7.17
CA ALA A 220 25.62 -11.24 6.67
C ALA A 220 24.74 -11.26 5.41
N GLN A 221 24.91 -12.29 4.55
CA GLN A 221 24.06 -12.47 3.39
C GLN A 221 22.63 -12.86 3.80
N GLY A 222 22.47 -13.80 4.74
CA GLY A 222 21.16 -14.18 5.28
C GLY A 222 20.43 -12.99 5.93
N GLU A 223 21.13 -12.14 6.68
CA GLU A 223 20.55 -10.92 7.25
C GLU A 223 20.08 -9.94 6.18
N ARG A 224 20.85 -9.75 5.09
CA ARG A 224 20.45 -8.91 3.96
C ARG A 224 19.20 -9.46 3.27
N ASP A 225 19.14 -10.77 3.05
CA ASP A 225 18.00 -11.40 2.39
C ASP A 225 16.73 -11.25 3.23
N LEU A 226 16.84 -11.42 4.56
CA LEU A 226 15.74 -11.17 5.51
C LEU A 226 15.28 -9.71 5.49
N ALA A 227 16.23 -8.75 5.52
CA ALA A 227 15.90 -7.33 5.44
C ALA A 227 15.20 -6.97 4.13
N MET A 228 15.62 -7.56 3.00
CA MET A 228 15.00 -7.35 1.70
C MET A 228 13.57 -7.93 1.65
N LEU A 229 13.35 -9.11 2.23
CA LEU A 229 12.01 -9.69 2.38
C LEU A 229 11.10 -8.82 3.24
N ALA A 230 11.58 -8.33 4.38
CA ALA A 230 10.83 -7.44 5.26
C ALA A 230 10.42 -6.14 4.53
N TYR A 231 11.38 -5.50 3.84
CA TYR A 231 11.12 -4.30 3.03
C TYR A 231 10.06 -4.55 1.96
N ASN A 232 10.18 -5.67 1.23
CA ASN A 232 9.22 -6.00 0.19
C ASN A 232 7.81 -6.26 0.75
N ASN A 233 7.71 -6.92 1.90
CA ASN A 233 6.43 -7.14 2.57
C ASN A 233 5.78 -5.81 3.01
N GLU A 234 6.54 -4.92 3.65
CA GLU A 234 6.03 -3.59 4.02
C GLU A 234 5.58 -2.78 2.81
N ARG A 235 6.37 -2.81 1.72
CA ARG A 235 6.03 -2.13 0.47
C ARG A 235 4.74 -2.68 -0.13
N GLN A 236 4.51 -3.99 -0.07
CA GLN A 236 3.26 -4.60 -0.54
C GLN A 236 2.07 -4.19 0.33
N GLU A 237 2.20 -4.25 1.65
CA GLU A 237 1.14 -3.83 2.57
C GLU A 237 0.81 -2.35 2.41
N SER A 238 1.81 -1.49 2.29
CA SER A 238 1.63 -0.05 2.06
C SER A 238 0.84 0.22 0.76
N ARG A 239 1.13 -0.53 -0.31
CA ARG A 239 0.34 -0.48 -1.56
C ARG A 239 -1.11 -0.92 -1.34
N ARG A 240 -1.34 -2.01 -0.60
CA ARG A 240 -2.70 -2.49 -0.28
C ARG A 240 -3.51 -1.43 0.45
N TRP A 241 -2.92 -0.80 1.47
CA TRP A 241 -3.55 0.29 2.21
C TRP A 241 -3.89 1.48 1.32
N MET A 242 -2.99 1.88 0.42
CA MET A 242 -3.23 2.96 -0.53
C MET A 242 -4.43 2.68 -1.44
N PHE A 243 -4.54 1.47 -1.99
CA PHE A 243 -5.69 1.08 -2.82
C PHE A 243 -6.99 1.04 -2.02
N SER A 244 -6.96 0.51 -0.79
CA SER A 244 -8.13 0.51 0.11
C SER A 244 -8.62 1.93 0.41
N TYR A 245 -7.71 2.87 0.67
CA TYR A 245 -8.04 4.25 0.94
C TYR A 245 -8.69 4.94 -0.27
N ARG A 246 -8.12 4.72 -1.47
CA ARG A 246 -8.69 5.25 -2.73
C ARG A 246 -10.10 4.72 -2.99
N ASP A 247 -10.35 3.45 -2.71
CA ASP A 247 -11.67 2.87 -2.93
C ASP A 247 -12.71 3.42 -1.95
N LYS A 248 -12.33 3.57 -0.67
CA LYS A 248 -13.16 4.24 0.33
C LYS A 248 -13.45 5.69 -0.03
N ASP A 249 -12.45 6.44 -0.50
CA ASP A 249 -12.63 7.82 -0.95
C ASP A 249 -13.62 7.89 -2.11
N ARG A 250 -13.46 7.02 -3.12
CA ARG A 250 -14.41 6.91 -4.24
C ARG A 250 -15.84 6.62 -3.75
N ARG A 251 -15.99 5.74 -2.76
CA ARG A 251 -17.31 5.44 -2.16
C ARG A 251 -17.90 6.65 -1.45
N VAL A 252 -17.09 7.39 -0.67
CA VAL A 252 -17.53 8.62 0.02
C VAL A 252 -17.97 9.68 -0.99
N GLN A 253 -17.21 9.89 -2.07
CA GLN A 253 -17.59 10.80 -3.14
C GLN A 253 -18.91 10.37 -3.80
N GLY A 254 -19.10 9.07 -4.04
CA GLY A 254 -20.37 8.52 -4.53
C GLY A 254 -21.55 8.83 -3.61
N LEU A 255 -21.39 8.59 -2.30
CA LEU A 255 -22.41 8.90 -1.30
C LEU A 255 -22.74 10.39 -1.21
N LEU A 256 -21.75 11.28 -1.37
CA LEU A 256 -21.97 12.72 -1.41
C LEU A 256 -22.83 13.12 -2.62
N ARG A 257 -22.55 12.54 -3.80
CA ARG A 257 -23.38 12.75 -5.01
C ARG A 257 -24.80 12.22 -4.82
N GLU A 258 -24.95 11.03 -4.26
CA GLU A 258 -26.27 10.46 -3.94
C GLU A 258 -27.05 11.31 -2.94
N LYS A 259 -26.39 11.82 -1.89
CA LYS A 259 -26.99 12.73 -0.91
C LYS A 259 -27.47 14.01 -1.57
N PHE A 260 -26.65 14.60 -2.43
CA PHE A 260 -27.01 15.80 -3.19
C PHE A 260 -28.21 15.54 -4.12
N ALA A 261 -28.20 14.44 -4.87
CA ALA A 261 -29.31 14.04 -5.73
C ALA A 261 -30.61 13.83 -4.94
N LYS A 262 -30.55 13.18 -3.76
CA LYS A 262 -31.71 13.05 -2.86
C LYS A 262 -32.23 14.40 -2.43
N GLN A 263 -31.36 15.36 -2.09
CA GLN A 263 -31.78 16.69 -1.68
C GLN A 263 -32.49 17.45 -2.80
N LEU A 264 -32.03 17.32 -4.05
CA LEU A 264 -32.72 17.88 -5.23
C LEU A 264 -34.10 17.26 -5.44
N LEU A 265 -34.23 15.93 -5.27
CA LEU A 265 -35.52 15.25 -5.34
C LEU A 265 -36.49 15.76 -4.26
N TYR A 266 -36.03 15.86 -3.01
CA TYR A 266 -36.83 16.42 -1.93
C TYR A 266 -37.31 17.85 -2.24
N GLN A 267 -36.43 18.73 -2.73
CA GLN A 267 -36.82 20.08 -3.13
C GLN A 267 -37.87 20.09 -4.24
N ARG A 268 -37.68 19.26 -5.27
CA ARG A 268 -38.65 19.13 -6.38
C ARG A 268 -40.01 18.68 -5.88
N ASP A 269 -40.06 17.68 -5.01
CA ASP A 269 -41.32 17.15 -4.47
C ASP A 269 -42.00 18.17 -3.56
N THR A 270 -41.23 18.92 -2.77
CA THR A 270 -41.75 20.03 -1.94
C THR A 270 -42.37 21.12 -2.81
N ASN A 271 -41.68 21.52 -3.89
CA ASN A 271 -42.19 22.51 -4.84
C ASN A 271 -43.46 22.04 -5.54
N ARG A 272 -43.54 20.77 -5.94
CA ARG A 272 -44.74 20.16 -6.52
C ARG A 272 -45.91 20.19 -5.55
N LEU A 273 -45.69 19.81 -4.30
CA LEU A 273 -46.73 19.84 -3.25
C LEU A 273 -47.23 21.27 -3.03
N GLN A 274 -46.34 22.26 -2.97
CA GLN A 274 -46.73 23.67 -2.84
C GLN A 274 -47.56 24.15 -4.04
N GLN A 275 -47.16 23.82 -5.26
CA GLN A 275 -47.91 24.17 -6.48
C GLN A 275 -49.30 23.54 -6.47
N ASN A 276 -49.40 22.24 -6.19
CA ASN A 276 -50.68 21.55 -6.10
C ASN A 276 -51.57 22.16 -5.02
N THR A 277 -51.01 22.53 -3.86
CA THR A 277 -51.76 23.18 -2.77
C THR A 277 -52.30 24.54 -3.20
N ARG A 278 -51.50 25.36 -3.89
CA ARG A 278 -51.95 26.65 -4.44
C ARG A 278 -53.07 26.46 -5.47
N GLN A 279 -52.94 25.48 -6.37
CA GLN A 279 -54.00 25.16 -7.33
C GLN A 279 -55.31 24.75 -6.65
N LEU A 280 -55.23 23.89 -5.62
CA LEU A 280 -56.41 23.49 -4.85
C LEU A 280 -57.07 24.69 -4.15
N GLN A 281 -56.29 25.62 -3.60
CA GLN A 281 -56.81 26.85 -3.01
C GLN A 281 -57.52 27.74 -4.05
N THR A 282 -56.91 27.95 -5.22
CA THR A 282 -57.53 28.69 -6.33
C THR A 282 -58.83 28.03 -6.78
N ASN A 283 -58.85 26.70 -6.91
CA ASN A 283 -60.04 25.96 -7.29
C ASN A 283 -61.17 26.10 -6.25
N ALA A 284 -60.84 26.05 -4.96
CA ALA A 284 -61.81 26.26 -3.88
C ALA A 284 -62.38 27.69 -3.87
N GLN A 285 -61.53 28.71 -4.13
CA GLN A 285 -61.97 30.10 -4.28
C GLN A 285 -62.92 30.28 -5.47
N ASN A 286 -62.57 29.71 -6.63
CA ASN A 286 -63.42 29.74 -7.82
C ASN A 286 -64.77 29.06 -7.56
N GLN A 287 -64.81 27.94 -6.84
CA GLN A 287 -66.07 27.30 -6.43
C GLN A 287 -66.90 28.20 -5.51
N GLY A 288 -66.29 28.89 -4.55
CA GLY A 288 -66.97 29.87 -3.70
C GLY A 288 -67.57 31.03 -4.49
N GLN A 289 -66.85 31.55 -5.50
CA GLN A 289 -67.36 32.59 -6.39
C GLN A 289 -68.52 32.11 -7.27
N ILE A 290 -68.45 30.89 -7.81
CA ILE A 290 -69.54 30.29 -8.59
C ILE A 290 -70.80 30.14 -7.72
N LEU A 291 -70.66 29.65 -6.49
CA LEU A 291 -71.79 29.56 -5.55
C LEU A 291 -72.37 30.94 -5.21
N ALA A 292 -71.53 31.97 -5.05
CA ALA A 292 -72.00 33.33 -4.80
C ALA A 292 -72.78 33.91 -6.00
N LEU A 293 -72.35 33.62 -7.23
CA LEU A 293 -73.06 34.04 -8.44
C LEU A 293 -74.38 33.28 -8.64
N GLN A 294 -74.47 32.02 -8.21
CA GLN A 294 -75.71 31.23 -8.28
C GLN A 294 -76.77 31.64 -7.25
N ASN A 295 -76.38 32.32 -6.16
CA ASN A 295 -77.29 32.72 -5.08
C ASN A 295 -77.88 34.14 -5.21
N ASN A 296 -77.73 34.81 -6.35
CA ASN A 296 -78.45 36.06 -6.63
C ASN A 296 -79.83 35.75 -7.26
N PRO A 297 -80.97 36.09 -6.61
CA PRO A 297 -82.29 35.82 -7.18
C PRO A 297 -82.62 36.81 -8.31
N LEU A 298 -83.06 36.28 -9.45
CA LEU A 298 -83.67 37.00 -10.57
C LEU A 298 -85.10 37.49 -10.23
N GLY A 299 -85.25 38.28 -9.15
CA GLY A 299 -86.51 38.92 -8.78
C GLY A 299 -86.51 40.40 -9.19
N ASN A 300 -87.63 40.89 -9.75
CA ASN A 300 -87.96 42.30 -10.04
C ASN A 300 -87.88 42.78 -11.50
N MET A 301 -87.73 41.91 -12.51
CA MET A 301 -87.80 42.37 -13.89
C MET A 301 -89.25 42.60 -14.37
N ALA A 302 -90.22 41.84 -13.85
CA ALA A 302 -91.65 41.97 -14.19
C ALA A 302 -92.26 43.28 -13.67
N ASP A 303 -91.99 43.65 -12.41
CA ASP A 303 -92.53 44.91 -11.83
C ASP A 303 -91.95 46.16 -12.49
N ALA A 304 -90.67 46.13 -12.88
CA ALA A 304 -90.06 47.20 -13.67
C ALA A 304 -90.70 47.36 -15.05
N ARG A 305 -91.13 46.24 -15.67
CA ARG A 305 -91.79 46.23 -16.99
C ARG A 305 -93.23 46.73 -16.93
N ARG A 306 -93.94 46.51 -15.83
CA ARG A 306 -95.32 47.00 -15.61
C ARG A 306 -95.40 48.52 -15.38
N LEU A 307 -94.35 49.10 -14.82
CA LEU A 307 -94.32 50.49 -14.36
C LEU A 307 -94.75 51.53 -15.41
N PRO A 308 -94.35 51.47 -16.70
CA PRO A 308 -94.76 52.46 -17.70
C PRO A 308 -96.27 52.46 -17.95
N VAL A 309 -96.89 51.28 -17.98
CA VAL A 309 -98.34 51.12 -18.22
C VAL A 309 -99.13 51.56 -16.99
N LEU A 310 -98.66 51.21 -15.78
CA LEU A 310 -99.24 51.69 -14.52
C LEU A 310 -99.19 53.22 -14.41
N THR A 311 -98.07 53.83 -14.82
CA THR A 311 -97.89 55.29 -14.83
C THR A 311 -98.86 55.98 -15.80
N MET A 312 -99.22 55.32 -16.90
CA MET A 312 -100.14 55.83 -17.90
C MET A 312 -101.61 55.84 -17.44
N ILE A 313 -102.05 54.81 -16.70
CA ILE A 313 -103.44 54.70 -16.20
C ILE A 313 -103.66 55.42 -14.86
N ALA A 314 -102.62 55.60 -14.04
CA ALA A 314 -102.73 56.19 -12.71
C ALA A 314 -103.46 57.55 -12.65
N PRO A 315 -103.24 58.51 -13.57
CA PRO A 315 -103.96 59.80 -13.54
C PRO A 315 -105.46 59.68 -13.82
N VAL A 316 -105.87 58.67 -14.61
CA VAL A 316 -107.28 58.43 -14.93
C VAL A 316 -107.97 57.69 -13.79
N LEU A 317 -107.29 56.73 -13.19
CA LEU A 317 -107.73 56.06 -11.96
C LEU A 317 -107.86 57.06 -10.79
N ALA A 318 -107.00 58.06 -10.69
CA ALA A 318 -107.11 59.10 -9.65
C ALA A 318 -108.29 60.07 -9.88
N LYS A 319 -108.72 60.28 -11.13
CA LYS A 319 -109.89 61.12 -11.46
C LYS A 319 -111.21 60.39 -11.26
N THR A 320 -111.22 59.06 -11.40
CA THR A 320 -112.37 58.21 -11.04
C THR A 320 -112.40 58.08 -9.52
N LYS A 321 -113.31 58.81 -8.86
CA LYS A 321 -113.44 58.72 -7.40
C LYS A 321 -113.63 57.25 -6.98
N PRO A 322 -112.98 56.78 -5.91
CA PRO A 322 -113.19 55.41 -5.40
C PRO A 322 -114.67 55.12 -5.18
N TYR A 323 -115.05 53.85 -5.28
CA TYR A 323 -116.45 53.45 -5.12
C TYR A 323 -117.00 53.86 -3.74
N ILE A 324 -118.06 54.69 -3.73
CA ILE A 324 -118.70 55.20 -2.50
C ILE A 324 -120.11 54.64 -2.25
N GLY A 325 -120.60 53.73 -3.09
CA GLY A 325 -121.91 53.09 -2.93
C GLY A 325 -123.12 53.91 -3.39
N GLN A 326 -122.92 54.95 -4.21
CA GLN A 326 -124.01 55.79 -4.74
C GLN A 326 -124.59 55.31 -6.07
N GLU A 327 -123.95 54.35 -6.73
CA GLU A 327 -124.40 53.70 -7.96
C GLU A 327 -124.18 52.19 -7.84
N PRO A 328 -124.89 51.33 -8.60
CA PRO A 328 -124.69 49.89 -8.55
C PRO A 328 -123.21 49.50 -8.79
N PRO A 329 -122.65 48.53 -8.05
CA PRO A 329 -121.25 48.10 -8.18
C PRO A 329 -120.84 47.76 -9.62
N ASP A 330 -121.73 47.12 -10.37
CA ASP A 330 -121.49 46.70 -11.75
C ASP A 330 -121.39 47.92 -12.70
N ASP A 331 -122.22 48.94 -12.48
CA ASP A 331 -122.21 50.18 -13.26
C ASP A 331 -120.92 50.99 -13.01
N TYR A 332 -120.44 50.99 -11.75
CA TYR A 332 -119.17 51.61 -11.39
C TYR A 332 -117.98 50.87 -12.04
N LEU A 333 -117.97 49.54 -11.96
CA LEU A 333 -116.93 48.72 -12.58
C LEU A 333 -116.90 48.89 -14.10
N ASP A 334 -118.06 48.91 -14.76
CA ASP A 334 -118.13 49.15 -16.20
C ASP A 334 -117.58 50.51 -16.57
N ARG A 335 -117.91 51.56 -15.80
CA ARG A 335 -117.33 52.89 -16.00
C ARG A 335 -115.82 52.90 -15.78
N LEU A 336 -115.32 52.20 -14.77
CA LEU A 336 -113.90 52.12 -14.46
C LEU A 336 -113.13 51.38 -15.57
N ILE A 337 -113.63 50.23 -16.02
CA ILE A 337 -113.08 49.46 -17.14
C ILE A 337 -113.07 50.33 -18.41
N GLN A 338 -114.15 51.06 -18.68
CA GLN A 338 -114.22 51.97 -19.82
C GLN A 338 -113.22 53.13 -19.70
N SER A 339 -113.02 53.68 -18.50
CA SER A 339 -112.12 54.82 -18.28
C SER A 339 -110.66 54.50 -18.64
N ILE A 340 -110.23 53.24 -18.47
CA ILE A 340 -108.86 52.81 -18.80
C ILE A 340 -108.76 52.00 -20.09
N SER A 341 -109.85 51.87 -20.85
CA SER A 341 -109.89 51.14 -22.12
C SER A 341 -108.85 51.64 -23.14
N PHE A 342 -108.49 52.93 -23.09
CA PHE A 342 -107.44 53.52 -23.93
C PHE A 342 -106.06 52.87 -23.72
N ALA A 343 -105.79 52.28 -22.54
CA ALA A 343 -104.53 51.62 -22.22
C ALA A 343 -104.53 50.11 -22.53
N GLN A 344 -105.66 49.54 -22.98
CA GLN A 344 -105.80 48.10 -23.25
C GLN A 344 -104.80 47.59 -24.29
N GLY A 345 -104.49 48.41 -25.31
CA GLY A 345 -103.47 48.08 -26.31
C GLY A 345 -102.08 47.91 -25.70
N HIS A 346 -101.69 48.79 -24.77
CA HIS A 346 -100.39 48.72 -24.10
C HIS A 346 -100.29 47.53 -23.14
N MET A 347 -101.37 47.23 -22.40
CA MET A 347 -101.43 46.05 -21.53
C MET A 347 -101.29 44.75 -22.32
N THR A 348 -101.99 44.64 -23.46
CA THR A 348 -101.93 43.45 -24.33
C THR A 348 -100.56 43.25 -24.96
N VAL A 349 -99.91 44.33 -25.41
CA VAL A 349 -98.55 44.25 -25.99
C VAL A 349 -97.54 43.78 -24.96
N LEU A 350 -97.64 44.25 -23.71
CA LEU A 350 -96.74 43.86 -22.65
C LEU A 350 -96.92 42.40 -22.23
N GLU A 351 -98.17 41.94 -22.12
CA GLU A 351 -98.51 40.55 -21.83
C GLU A 351 -98.08 39.60 -22.95
N ASN A 352 -98.24 39.99 -24.21
CA ASN A 352 -97.75 39.20 -25.35
C ASN A 352 -96.21 39.12 -25.40
N ALA A 353 -95.52 40.19 -24.95
CA ALA A 353 -94.07 40.21 -24.88
C ALA A 353 -93.54 39.35 -23.73
N ASN A 354 -94.25 39.33 -22.59
CA ASN A 354 -93.91 38.53 -21.41
C ASN A 354 -95.20 38.09 -20.70
N ALA A 355 -95.49 36.78 -20.77
CA ALA A 355 -96.66 36.21 -20.13
C ALA A 355 -96.63 36.44 -18.61
N GLY A 356 -97.73 36.93 -18.05
CA GLY A 356 -97.91 37.26 -16.63
C GLY A 356 -97.59 38.71 -16.26
N ASP A 357 -97.16 39.57 -17.18
CA ASP A 357 -96.90 40.99 -16.87
C ASP A 357 -98.21 41.80 -16.71
N PHE A 358 -99.27 41.55 -17.48
CA PHE A 358 -100.58 42.22 -17.38
C PHE A 358 -101.74 41.25 -17.70
N ASP A 359 -101.69 40.07 -17.09
CA ASP A 359 -102.73 39.06 -17.15
C ASP A 359 -104.03 39.52 -16.43
N ASP A 360 -105.05 38.67 -16.46
CA ASP A 360 -106.34 38.98 -15.84
C ASP A 360 -106.25 39.13 -14.32
N VAL A 361 -105.26 38.50 -13.67
CA VAL A 361 -105.02 38.62 -12.23
C VAL A 361 -104.55 40.03 -11.89
N VAL A 362 -103.53 40.52 -12.60
CA VAL A 362 -103.00 41.88 -12.41
C VAL A 362 -104.07 42.93 -12.69
N LYS A 363 -104.87 42.76 -13.74
CA LYS A 363 -106.00 43.67 -14.04
C LYS A 363 -107.05 43.65 -12.94
N CYS A 364 -107.41 42.45 -12.45
CA CYS A 364 -108.37 42.28 -11.37
C CYS A 364 -107.91 43.00 -10.10
N ASP A 365 -106.63 42.88 -9.74
CA ASP A 365 -106.08 43.54 -8.54
C ASP A 365 -106.10 45.06 -8.64
N ILE A 366 -105.84 45.63 -9.82
CA ILE A 366 -105.98 47.09 -10.07
C ILE A 366 -107.43 47.54 -9.82
N PHE A 367 -108.42 46.77 -10.30
CA PHE A 367 -109.83 47.10 -10.09
C PHE A 367 -110.28 46.91 -8.65
N LYS A 368 -109.85 45.84 -7.98
CA LYS A 368 -110.10 45.63 -6.55
C LYS A 368 -109.57 46.79 -5.70
N ALA A 369 -108.40 47.33 -6.05
CA ALA A 369 -107.82 48.47 -5.35
C ALA A 369 -108.70 49.74 -5.46
N GLN A 370 -109.42 49.93 -6.56
CA GLN A 370 -110.36 51.06 -6.73
C GLN A 370 -111.73 50.82 -6.09
N MET A 371 -112.18 49.56 -6.05
CA MET A 371 -113.41 49.15 -5.36
C MET A 371 -113.27 49.21 -3.83
N GLY A 372 -112.12 48.83 -3.30
CA GLY A 372 -111.84 48.74 -1.85
C GLY A 372 -111.55 50.07 -1.15
N GLY A 373 -111.98 51.21 -1.70
CA GLY A 373 -111.62 52.56 -1.22
C GLY A 373 -111.86 52.83 0.27
N LYS A 374 -113.05 53.34 0.65
CA LYS A 374 -113.41 53.62 2.07
C LYS A 374 -114.08 52.40 2.77
N TYR A 375 -114.40 51.36 2.01
CA TYR A 375 -115.02 50.13 2.50
C TYR A 375 -113.99 49.01 2.67
N LEU A 376 -114.39 47.85 3.20
CA LEU A 376 -113.51 46.69 3.36
C LEU A 376 -112.93 46.26 1.99
N PRO A 377 -111.67 45.78 1.93
CA PRO A 377 -111.09 45.29 0.67
C PRO A 377 -111.95 44.20 0.05
N VAL A 378 -112.08 44.22 -1.27
CA VAL A 378 -112.77 43.14 -2.00
C VAL A 378 -112.07 41.81 -1.66
N PRO A 379 -112.79 40.79 -1.16
CA PRO A 379 -112.21 39.50 -0.84
C PRO A 379 -111.55 38.85 -2.05
N ALA A 380 -110.65 37.90 -1.77
CA ALA A 380 -110.04 37.09 -2.82
C ALA A 380 -111.05 36.13 -3.49
N GLN A 381 -112.14 35.77 -2.79
CA GLN A 381 -113.13 34.78 -3.21
C GLN A 381 -114.56 35.31 -3.01
N ASP A 382 -115.45 34.98 -3.94
CA ASP A 382 -116.85 35.41 -3.90
C ASP A 382 -117.66 34.57 -2.89
N PRO A 383 -118.10 35.15 -1.76
CA PRO A 383 -118.82 34.42 -0.72
C PRO A 383 -120.22 33.96 -1.17
N TYR A 384 -120.80 34.61 -2.19
CA TYR A 384 -122.16 34.36 -2.65
C TYR A 384 -122.23 33.45 -3.88
N ASN A 385 -121.07 33.06 -4.43
CA ASN A 385 -120.93 32.18 -5.58
C ASN A 385 -119.93 31.04 -5.32
N GLY A 386 -120.19 30.25 -4.28
CA GLY A 386 -119.44 29.03 -3.99
C GLY A 386 -117.95 29.21 -3.69
N ASN A 387 -117.52 30.38 -3.20
CA ASN A 387 -116.11 30.75 -2.95
C ASN A 387 -115.22 30.72 -4.20
N ALA A 388 -115.77 31.01 -5.38
CA ALA A 388 -114.97 31.12 -6.60
C ALA A 388 -113.92 32.25 -6.48
N ASN A 389 -112.71 32.03 -7.02
CA ASN A 389 -111.65 33.05 -7.01
C ASN A 389 -112.07 34.26 -7.86
N ILE A 390 -111.98 35.46 -7.27
CA ILE A 390 -112.17 36.73 -7.97
C ILE A 390 -110.81 37.13 -8.53
N ASN A 391 -110.45 36.61 -9.71
CA ASN A 391 -109.11 36.76 -10.28
C ASN A 391 -109.12 37.25 -11.74
N SER A 392 -110.27 37.74 -12.21
CA SER A 392 -110.42 38.39 -13.50
C SER A 392 -111.43 39.54 -13.41
N PRO A 393 -111.38 40.53 -14.31
CA PRO A 393 -112.39 41.60 -14.33
C PRO A 393 -113.83 41.05 -14.49
N ALA A 394 -114.00 39.94 -15.21
CA ALA A 394 -115.31 39.30 -15.40
C ALA A 394 -115.83 38.62 -14.13
N THR A 395 -114.95 37.92 -13.39
CA THR A 395 -115.33 37.31 -12.11
C THR A 395 -115.59 38.37 -11.03
N LEU A 396 -114.83 39.47 -11.05
CA LEU A 396 -115.08 40.63 -10.19
C LEU A 396 -116.45 41.24 -10.45
N ARG A 397 -116.81 41.45 -11.72
CA ARG A 397 -118.13 41.96 -12.11
C ARG A 397 -119.28 41.02 -11.75
N ALA A 398 -119.11 39.71 -11.94
CA ALA A 398 -120.15 38.75 -11.55
C ALA A 398 -120.36 38.69 -10.03
N SER A 399 -119.27 38.87 -9.26
CA SER A 399 -119.36 38.91 -7.80
C SER A 399 -120.03 40.19 -7.30
N SER A 400 -119.78 41.34 -7.93
CA SER A 400 -120.23 42.65 -7.44
C SER A 400 -121.74 42.87 -7.51
N SER A 401 -122.48 42.10 -8.31
CA SER A 401 -123.95 42.10 -8.33
C SER A 401 -124.59 41.60 -7.02
N GLY A 402 -123.81 40.93 -6.15
CA GLY A 402 -124.26 40.40 -4.86
C GLY A 402 -123.87 41.23 -3.63
N TRP A 403 -123.27 42.42 -3.83
CA TRP A 403 -122.59 43.22 -2.80
C TRP A 403 -123.29 44.53 -2.44
#